data_AF-A0A640XT94-F1
#
_entry.id   AF-A0A640XT94-F1
#
_cell.length_a   1.000
_cell.length_b   1.000
_cell.length_c   1.000
_cell.angle_alpha   90.00
_cell.angle_beta   90.00
_cell.angle_gamma   90.00
#
_symmetry.space_group_name_H-M   'P 1'
#
loop_
_entity.id
_entity.type
_entity.pdbx_description
1 polymer ?
#
loop_
_entity_poly.entity_id
_entity_poly.type
_entity_poly.pdbx_seq_one_letter_code
_entity_poly.pdbx_strand_id
1 'polypeptide(L)'
;MNSSNKMKHCKLLFFVVVLFGWVSLGWIDPLADKVREGNSLYNESKYDEALDKYVNAQVDSPNTIQLDFNIANAQYKRSKYHEAAQLFEKVIRTGDLEMKAKSSFNMGNTLYRQGQMKEALECYKKTVDFIDEIEHKVGSELDILKNDAKYNYEYVERKMQENEQKQQGQDQKDRQQEEEQDKNEQRQSDDNKSGEEQNQESQKDKQDPRPESTRKENKDKKENNQDQSDKDKQKDQRSEQQQPQSQDQKQMTKEEADRLLEALNHAEKETRLMKRDAQHLQHRSVEKDW
;
A
#
# COMPACT_ATOMS: atom_id res chain seq x y z
N MET A 1 83.00 -26.73 -14.65
CA MET A 1 81.82 -25.89 -14.31
C MET A 1 81.00 -26.60 -13.23
N ASN A 2 80.68 -25.88 -12.15
CA ASN A 2 80.52 -26.37 -10.78
C ASN A 2 79.23 -27.16 -10.48
N SER A 3 79.38 -28.41 -9.99
CA SER A 3 78.31 -29.24 -9.40
C SER A 3 77.64 -28.57 -8.18
N SER A 4 78.41 -27.78 -7.43
CA SER A 4 77.93 -27.01 -6.26
C SER A 4 76.86 -25.95 -6.61
N ASN A 5 76.94 -25.34 -7.79
CA ASN A 5 75.95 -24.33 -8.23
C ASN A 5 74.65 -24.98 -8.69
N LYS A 6 74.70 -26.17 -9.31
CA LYS A 6 73.49 -26.91 -9.71
C LYS A 6 72.64 -27.33 -8.50
N MET A 7 73.27 -27.81 -7.42
CA MET A 7 72.55 -28.17 -6.19
C MET A 7 71.93 -26.97 -5.46
N LYS A 8 72.61 -25.81 -5.45
CA LYS A 8 72.07 -24.57 -4.85
C LYS A 8 70.89 -24.04 -5.66
N HIS A 9 70.95 -24.10 -7.00
CA HIS A 9 69.83 -23.72 -7.85
C HIS A 9 68.64 -24.67 -7.73
N CYS A 10 68.84 -25.99 -7.64
CA CYS A 10 67.73 -26.93 -7.41
C CYS A 10 67.05 -26.73 -6.04
N LYS A 11 67.83 -26.45 -4.98
CA LYS A 11 67.26 -26.16 -3.64
C LYS A 11 66.51 -24.82 -3.60
N LEU A 12 67.01 -23.80 -4.29
CA LEU A 12 66.34 -22.50 -4.41
C LEU A 12 65.06 -22.60 -5.24
N LEU A 13 65.08 -23.34 -6.36
CA LEU A 13 63.90 -23.58 -7.20
C LEU A 13 62.81 -24.36 -6.43
N PHE A 14 63.21 -25.35 -5.62
CA PHE A 14 62.29 -26.11 -4.78
C PHE A 14 61.66 -25.24 -3.68
N PHE A 15 62.42 -24.33 -3.06
CA PHE A 15 61.89 -23.38 -2.08
C PHE A 15 60.92 -22.34 -2.69
N VAL A 16 61.17 -21.87 -3.91
CA VAL A 16 60.28 -20.93 -4.62
C VAL A 16 58.96 -21.61 -5.03
N VAL A 17 58.99 -22.89 -5.43
CA VAL A 17 57.78 -23.65 -5.77
C VAL A 17 56.93 -23.97 -4.52
N VAL A 18 57.56 -24.21 -3.37
CA VAL A 18 56.82 -24.41 -2.09
C VAL A 18 56.26 -23.10 -1.54
N LEU A 19 56.95 -21.95 -1.73
CA LEU A 19 56.44 -20.62 -1.37
C LEU A 19 55.27 -20.14 -2.26
N PHE A 20 55.24 -20.53 -3.54
CA PHE A 20 54.10 -20.25 -4.43
C PHE A 20 52.96 -21.28 -4.32
N GLY A 21 53.22 -22.48 -3.80
CA GLY A 21 52.21 -23.53 -3.64
C GLY A 21 51.19 -23.29 -2.53
N TRP A 22 51.38 -22.29 -1.67
CA TRP A 22 50.47 -21.96 -0.56
C TRP A 22 49.56 -20.75 -0.86
N VAL A 23 49.74 -20.07 -2.00
CA VAL A 23 48.97 -18.85 -2.35
C VAL A 23 47.74 -19.17 -3.24
N SER A 24 47.49 -20.45 -3.54
CA SER A 24 46.36 -20.87 -4.40
C SER A 24 45.20 -21.53 -3.64
N LEU A 25 44.99 -21.18 -2.38
CA LEU A 25 43.67 -21.28 -1.77
C LEU A 25 42.96 -19.97 -2.09
N GLY A 26 42.24 -19.95 -3.21
CA GLY A 26 41.27 -18.89 -3.49
C GLY A 26 40.39 -18.74 -2.26
N TRP A 27 40.29 -17.52 -1.75
CA TRP A 27 39.53 -17.22 -0.55
C TRP A 27 38.07 -17.56 -0.88
N ILE A 28 37.58 -18.71 -0.41
CA ILE A 28 36.15 -19.02 -0.43
C ILE A 28 35.54 -17.96 0.48
N ASP A 29 34.87 -16.98 -0.10
CA ASP A 29 34.11 -15.98 0.65
C ASP A 29 32.73 -16.60 0.97
N PRO A 30 32.53 -17.14 2.19
CA PRO A 30 31.30 -17.85 2.52
C PRO A 30 30.08 -16.93 2.46
N LEU A 31 30.29 -15.61 2.60
CA LEU A 31 29.25 -14.60 2.45
C LEU A 31 28.76 -14.55 1.00
N ALA A 32 29.69 -14.41 0.04
CA ALA A 32 29.37 -14.31 -1.38
C ALA A 32 28.65 -15.57 -1.89
N ASP A 33 29.03 -16.76 -1.40
CA ASP A 33 28.39 -18.02 -1.77
C ASP A 33 26.96 -18.11 -1.23
N LYS A 34 26.74 -17.78 0.06
CA LYS A 34 25.39 -17.74 0.65
C LYS A 34 24.48 -16.73 -0.05
N VAL A 35 24.99 -15.55 -0.38
CA VAL A 35 24.24 -14.53 -1.13
C VAL A 35 23.88 -15.03 -2.53
N ARG A 36 24.82 -15.66 -3.25
CA ARG A 36 24.58 -16.20 -4.60
C ARG A 36 23.54 -17.30 -4.59
N GLU A 37 23.60 -18.21 -3.62
CA GLU A 37 22.61 -19.26 -3.44
C GLU A 37 21.23 -18.67 -3.11
N GLY A 38 21.17 -17.71 -2.18
CA GLY A 38 19.94 -16.98 -1.86
C GLY A 38 19.33 -16.29 -3.08
N ASN A 39 20.15 -15.64 -3.92
CA ASN A 39 19.70 -15.02 -5.16
C ASN A 39 19.14 -16.04 -6.16
N SER A 40 19.77 -17.22 -6.28
CA SER A 40 19.27 -18.32 -7.12
C SER A 40 17.89 -18.79 -6.67
N LEU A 41 17.75 -19.08 -5.36
CA LEU A 41 16.49 -19.49 -4.75
C LEU A 41 15.40 -18.43 -4.92
N TYR A 42 15.75 -17.15 -4.77
CA TYR A 42 14.84 -16.04 -4.99
C TYR A 42 14.34 -16.00 -6.44
N ASN A 43 15.22 -16.20 -7.42
CA ASN A 43 14.86 -16.25 -8.84
C ASN A 43 14.01 -17.49 -9.18
N GLU A 44 14.18 -18.60 -8.46
CA GLU A 44 13.33 -19.78 -8.50
C GLU A 44 12.00 -19.61 -7.75
N SER A 45 11.73 -18.42 -7.19
CA SER A 45 10.55 -18.10 -6.37
C SER A 45 10.46 -18.88 -5.05
N LYS A 46 11.55 -19.49 -4.60
CA LYS A 46 11.68 -20.15 -3.28
C LYS A 46 12.04 -19.13 -2.21
N TYR A 47 11.11 -18.25 -1.90
CA TYR A 47 11.39 -17.06 -1.08
C TYR A 47 11.71 -17.36 0.39
N ASP A 48 11.14 -18.42 0.97
CA ASP A 48 11.48 -18.86 2.32
C ASP A 48 12.93 -19.38 2.37
N GLU A 49 13.32 -20.25 1.43
CA GLU A 49 14.69 -20.79 1.36
C GLU A 49 15.71 -19.68 1.05
N ALA A 50 15.37 -18.74 0.17
CA ALA A 50 16.20 -17.58 -0.12
C ALA A 50 16.42 -16.72 1.14
N LEU A 51 15.36 -16.47 1.91
CA LEU A 51 15.43 -15.74 3.16
C LEU A 51 16.35 -16.44 4.16
N ASP A 52 16.25 -17.76 4.30
CA ASP A 52 17.13 -18.53 5.18
C ASP A 52 18.61 -18.34 4.78
N LYS A 53 18.92 -18.37 3.48
CA LYS A 53 20.30 -18.11 3.02
C LYS A 53 20.77 -16.69 3.33
N TYR A 54 19.92 -15.68 3.11
CA TYR A 54 20.28 -14.30 3.42
C TYR A 54 20.44 -14.03 4.92
N VAL A 55 19.57 -14.58 5.76
CA VAL A 55 19.67 -14.45 7.23
C VAL A 55 20.92 -15.17 7.74
N ASN A 56 21.22 -16.36 7.24
CA ASN A 56 22.46 -17.07 7.55
C ASN A 56 23.72 -16.32 7.08
N ALA A 57 23.63 -15.54 6.01
CA ALA A 57 24.70 -14.64 5.57
C ALA A 57 24.82 -13.41 6.49
N GLN A 58 23.70 -12.91 6.98
CA GLN A 58 23.64 -11.75 7.87
C GLN A 58 24.24 -12.03 9.26
N VAL A 59 24.15 -13.27 9.75
CA VAL A 59 24.84 -13.69 10.99
C VAL A 59 26.35 -13.44 10.92
N ASP A 60 26.96 -13.73 9.77
CA ASP A 60 28.40 -13.55 9.56
C ASP A 60 28.76 -12.10 9.21
N SER A 61 27.80 -11.31 8.72
CA SER A 61 28.00 -9.94 8.23
C SER A 61 26.75 -9.06 8.48
N PRO A 62 26.53 -8.63 9.74
CA PRO A 62 25.26 -8.03 10.17
C PRO A 62 24.96 -6.63 9.60
N ASN A 63 25.98 -5.94 9.08
CA ASN A 63 25.88 -4.56 8.58
C ASN A 63 25.99 -4.45 7.05
N THR A 64 25.73 -5.55 6.33
CA THR A 64 25.78 -5.55 4.87
C THR A 64 24.47 -5.05 4.29
N ILE A 65 24.49 -3.83 3.75
CA ILE A 65 23.32 -3.14 3.17
C ILE A 65 22.65 -3.97 2.06
N GLN A 66 23.45 -4.66 1.24
CA GLN A 66 22.93 -5.54 0.19
C GLN A 66 22.11 -6.72 0.75
N LEU A 67 22.47 -7.23 1.93
CA LEU A 67 21.67 -8.27 2.60
C LEU A 67 20.35 -7.72 3.09
N ASP A 68 20.34 -6.54 3.72
CA ASP A 68 19.08 -5.89 4.14
C ASP A 68 18.13 -5.70 2.94
N PHE A 69 18.66 -5.26 1.79
CA PHE A 69 17.89 -5.13 0.55
C PHE A 69 17.33 -6.47 0.04
N ASN A 70 18.14 -7.51 0.01
CA ASN A 70 17.73 -8.84 -0.45
C ASN A 70 16.69 -9.49 0.47
N ILE A 71 16.87 -9.34 1.79
CA ILE A 71 15.92 -9.79 2.80
C ILE A 71 14.60 -9.02 2.63
N ALA A 72 14.64 -7.70 2.44
CA ALA A 72 13.45 -6.90 2.19
C ALA A 72 12.68 -7.36 0.94
N ASN A 73 13.38 -7.65 -0.15
CA ASN A 73 12.78 -8.22 -1.36
C ASN A 73 12.13 -9.58 -1.11
N ALA A 74 12.80 -10.48 -0.39
CA ALA A 74 12.23 -11.78 -0.02
C ALA A 74 10.97 -11.62 0.86
N GLN A 75 11.00 -10.71 1.84
CA GLN A 75 9.84 -10.42 2.69
C GLN A 75 8.68 -9.82 1.89
N TYR A 76 8.96 -8.91 0.95
CA TYR A 76 7.95 -8.39 0.03
C TYR A 76 7.28 -9.50 -0.77
N LYS A 77 8.05 -10.44 -1.32
CA LYS A 77 7.51 -11.59 -2.07
C LYS A 77 6.72 -12.57 -1.20
N ARG A 78 7.07 -12.71 0.07
CA ARG A 78 6.30 -13.42 1.10
C ARG A 78 5.09 -12.63 1.61
N SER A 79 4.83 -11.46 1.02
CA SER A 79 3.76 -10.55 1.40
C SER A 79 3.82 -10.06 2.85
N LYS A 80 5.02 -10.04 3.42
CA LYS A 80 5.40 -9.49 4.72
C LYS A 80 5.84 -8.04 4.52
N TYR A 81 4.85 -7.21 4.16
CA TYR A 81 5.11 -5.86 3.68
C TYR A 81 5.63 -4.92 4.77
N HIS A 82 5.17 -5.09 6.02
CA HIS A 82 5.62 -4.23 7.10
C HIS A 82 7.12 -4.43 7.38
N GLU A 83 7.55 -5.69 7.45
CA GLU A 83 8.94 -6.09 7.61
C GLU A 83 9.81 -5.65 6.43
N ALA A 84 9.29 -5.79 5.20
CA ALA A 84 9.96 -5.31 4.00
C ALA A 84 10.17 -3.78 4.03
N ALA A 85 9.14 -3.01 4.40
CA ALA A 85 9.21 -1.55 4.46
C ALA A 85 10.27 -1.06 5.46
N GLN A 86 10.35 -1.66 6.65
CA GLN A 86 11.36 -1.31 7.66
C GLN A 86 12.79 -1.54 7.15
N LEU A 87 13.02 -2.65 6.44
CA LEU A 87 14.34 -2.95 5.88
C LEU A 87 14.69 -2.04 4.70
N PHE A 88 13.74 -1.74 3.81
CA PHE A 88 13.98 -0.76 2.75
C PHE A 88 14.28 0.63 3.31
N GLU A 89 13.56 1.06 4.35
CA GLU A 89 13.86 2.32 5.04
C GLU A 89 15.28 2.34 5.61
N LYS A 90 15.73 1.23 6.22
CA LYS A 90 17.11 1.08 6.69
C LYS A 90 18.10 1.24 5.54
N VAL A 91 17.89 0.59 4.39
CA VAL A 91 18.75 0.70 3.21
C VAL A 91 18.77 2.12 2.66
N ILE A 92 17.62 2.81 2.60
CA ILE A 92 17.54 4.20 2.14
C ILE A 92 18.36 5.15 3.04
N ARG A 93 18.41 4.88 4.35
CA ARG A 93 19.18 5.70 5.29
C ARG A 93 20.69 5.54 5.14
N THR A 94 21.17 4.34 4.82
CA THR A 94 22.61 4.01 4.90
C THR A 94 23.26 3.68 3.57
N GLY A 95 22.50 3.41 2.51
CA GLY A 95 23.00 3.03 1.19
C GLY A 95 23.62 4.19 0.40
N ASP A 96 24.30 3.84 -0.70
CA ASP A 96 24.65 4.79 -1.75
C ASP A 96 23.41 5.22 -2.56
N LEU A 97 23.56 6.21 -3.45
CA LEU A 97 22.44 6.76 -4.22
C LEU A 97 21.71 5.70 -5.06
N GLU A 98 22.44 4.72 -5.61
CA GLU A 98 21.85 3.64 -6.40
C GLU A 98 20.98 2.72 -5.51
N MET A 99 21.49 2.31 -4.36
CA MET A 99 20.74 1.51 -3.39
C MET A 99 19.55 2.28 -2.81
N LYS A 100 19.70 3.58 -2.58
CA LYS A 100 18.61 4.47 -2.15
C LYS A 100 17.50 4.53 -3.20
N ALA A 101 17.84 4.68 -4.48
CA ALA A 101 16.88 4.69 -5.57
C ALA A 101 16.13 3.35 -5.66
N LYS A 102 16.85 2.23 -5.76
CA LYS A 102 16.27 0.88 -5.84
C LYS A 102 15.36 0.56 -4.64
N SER A 103 15.79 0.94 -3.44
CA SER A 103 15.04 0.69 -2.21
C SER A 103 13.84 1.60 -2.06
N SER A 104 13.92 2.86 -2.49
CA SER A 104 12.78 3.77 -2.51
C SER A 104 11.70 3.26 -3.46
N PHE A 105 12.08 2.77 -4.64
CA PHE A 105 11.13 2.18 -5.58
C PHE A 105 10.40 0.97 -4.98
N ASN A 106 11.16 0.04 -4.40
CA ASN A 106 10.59 -1.16 -3.78
C ASN A 106 9.78 -0.85 -2.51
N MET A 107 10.17 0.17 -1.73
CA MET A 107 9.37 0.67 -0.62
C MET A 107 8.05 1.28 -1.11
N GLY A 108 8.06 2.03 -2.22
CA GLY A 108 6.85 2.53 -2.85
C GLY A 108 5.88 1.41 -3.26
N ASN A 109 6.39 0.37 -3.91
CA ASN A 109 5.60 -0.82 -4.24
C ASN A 109 5.06 -1.52 -2.99
N THR A 110 5.88 -1.58 -1.93
CA THR A 110 5.52 -2.21 -0.65
C THR A 110 4.41 -1.43 0.05
N LEU A 111 4.50 -0.10 0.12
CA LEU A 111 3.50 0.79 0.73
C LEU A 111 2.21 0.79 -0.07
N TYR A 112 2.30 0.76 -1.40
CA TYR A 112 1.14 0.60 -2.26
C TYR A 112 0.36 -0.68 -1.93
N ARG A 113 1.07 -1.80 -1.70
CA ARG A 113 0.47 -3.09 -1.29
C ARG A 113 -0.13 -3.06 0.12
N GLN A 114 0.28 -2.11 0.95
CA GLN A 114 -0.34 -1.82 2.24
C GLN A 114 -1.53 -0.85 2.15
N GLY A 115 -1.87 -0.36 0.95
CA GLY A 115 -2.91 0.66 0.75
C GLY A 115 -2.46 2.09 1.10
N GLN A 116 -1.19 2.28 1.46
CA GLN A 116 -0.59 3.57 1.80
C GLN A 116 -0.18 4.33 0.54
N MET A 117 -1.17 4.79 -0.22
CA MET A 117 -0.97 5.38 -1.55
C MET A 117 -0.18 6.69 -1.53
N LYS A 118 -0.39 7.55 -0.53
CA LYS A 118 0.31 8.85 -0.42
C LYS A 118 1.81 8.65 -0.19
N GLU A 119 2.14 7.75 0.73
CA GLU A 119 3.52 7.41 1.07
C GLU A 119 4.21 6.66 -0.08
N ALA A 120 3.47 5.86 -0.85
CA ALA A 120 3.97 5.25 -2.08
C ALA A 120 4.38 6.30 -3.13
N LEU A 121 3.56 7.33 -3.35
CA LEU A 121 3.88 8.44 -4.27
C LEU A 121 5.19 9.15 -3.87
N GLU A 122 5.36 9.44 -2.58
CA GLU A 122 6.61 10.05 -2.07
C GLU A 122 7.84 9.17 -2.33
N CYS A 123 7.70 7.85 -2.21
CA CYS A 123 8.79 6.92 -2.48
C CYS A 123 9.17 6.85 -3.97
N TYR A 124 8.18 6.88 -4.88
CA TYR A 124 8.45 6.93 -6.32
C TYR A 124 9.11 8.26 -6.72
N LYS A 125 8.68 9.37 -6.12
CA LYS A 125 9.32 10.68 -6.31
C LYS A 125 10.78 10.65 -5.84
N LYS A 126 11.04 10.16 -4.63
CA LYS A 126 12.42 9.99 -4.12
C LYS A 126 13.29 9.11 -5.00
N THR A 127 12.72 8.07 -5.63
CA THR A 127 13.44 7.23 -6.59
C THR A 127 13.97 8.06 -7.75
N VAL A 128 13.11 8.91 -8.33
CA VAL A 128 13.48 9.83 -9.41
C VAL A 128 14.53 10.82 -8.94
N ASP A 129 14.34 11.42 -7.76
CA ASP A 129 15.27 12.40 -7.19
C ASP A 129 16.66 11.80 -6.95
N PHE A 130 16.75 10.60 -6.37
CA PHE A 130 18.02 9.91 -6.16
C PHE A 130 18.72 9.57 -7.47
N ILE A 131 17.98 9.17 -8.51
CA ILE A 131 18.55 8.90 -9.83
C ILE A 131 19.07 10.18 -10.48
N ASP A 132 18.37 11.30 -10.30
CA ASP A 132 18.79 12.60 -10.83
C ASP A 132 20.00 13.20 -10.09
N GLU A 133 20.24 12.77 -8.85
CA GLU A 133 21.44 13.14 -8.07
C GLU A 133 22.70 12.35 -8.47
N ILE A 134 22.55 11.17 -9.11
CA ILE A 134 23.70 10.35 -9.53
C ILE A 134 24.47 11.07 -10.65
N GLU A 135 25.65 11.60 -10.31
CA GLU A 135 26.58 12.20 -11.28
C GLU A 135 27.10 11.14 -12.25
N HIS A 136 27.11 11.46 -13.55
CA HIS A 136 27.28 10.54 -14.68
C HIS A 136 26.13 9.53 -14.82
N LYS A 137 25.31 9.70 -15.86
CA LYS A 137 24.18 8.79 -16.16
C LYS A 137 24.67 7.35 -16.36
N VAL A 138 24.39 6.48 -15.40
CA VAL A 138 24.84 5.09 -15.40
C VAL A 138 23.78 4.17 -16.00
N GLY A 139 23.98 3.74 -17.24
CA GLY A 139 23.36 2.54 -17.82
C GLY A 139 21.85 2.60 -18.11
N SER A 140 21.38 1.63 -18.91
CA SER A 140 19.96 1.48 -19.24
C SER A 140 19.09 1.11 -18.05
N GLU A 141 19.65 0.49 -17.00
CA GLU A 141 18.89 0.00 -15.85
C GLU A 141 18.32 1.12 -14.98
N LEU A 142 19.08 2.18 -14.70
CA LEU A 142 18.57 3.32 -13.92
C LEU A 142 17.54 4.13 -14.71
N ASP A 143 17.71 4.27 -16.02
CA ASP A 143 16.71 4.90 -16.88
C ASP A 143 15.40 4.09 -16.91
N ILE A 144 15.48 2.75 -16.93
CA ILE A 144 14.30 1.88 -16.80
C ILE A 144 13.64 2.10 -15.44
N LEU A 145 14.39 2.00 -14.33
CA LEU A 145 13.87 2.19 -12.98
C LEU A 145 13.21 3.56 -12.80
N LYS A 146 13.81 4.62 -13.36
CA LYS A 146 13.24 5.97 -13.34
C LYS A 146 11.90 6.04 -14.06
N ASN A 147 11.79 5.39 -15.22
CA ASN A 147 10.54 5.36 -15.98
C ASN A 147 9.47 4.51 -15.28
N ASP A 148 9.86 3.39 -14.69
CA ASP A 148 8.95 2.54 -13.90
C ASP A 148 8.43 3.30 -12.67
N ALA A 149 9.29 4.07 -12.00
CA ALA A 149 8.88 4.92 -10.88
C ALA A 149 7.87 5.99 -11.29
N LYS A 150 8.10 6.68 -12.42
CA LYS A 150 7.17 7.68 -12.96
C LYS A 150 5.83 7.04 -13.34
N TYR A 151 5.87 5.90 -14.00
CA TYR A 151 4.66 5.17 -14.36
C TYR A 151 3.86 4.76 -13.12
N ASN A 152 4.52 4.21 -12.10
CA ASN A 152 3.85 3.83 -10.86
C ASN A 152 3.31 5.05 -10.10
N TYR A 153 4.00 6.19 -10.13
CA TYR A 153 3.52 7.45 -9.57
C TYR A 153 2.20 7.88 -10.23
N GLU A 154 2.19 8.02 -11.57
CA GLU A 154 0.99 8.41 -12.33
C GLU A 154 -0.17 7.42 -12.12
N TYR A 155 0.17 6.13 -12.04
CA TYR A 155 -0.78 5.07 -11.77
C TYR A 155 -1.47 5.23 -10.42
N VAL A 156 -0.69 5.46 -9.35
CA VAL A 156 -1.21 5.61 -7.99
C VAL A 156 -2.03 6.91 -7.87
N GLU A 157 -1.57 8.02 -8.46
CA GLU A 157 -2.35 9.27 -8.50
C GLU A 157 -3.72 9.06 -9.16
N ARG A 158 -3.75 8.42 -10.33
CA ARG A 158 -5.02 8.12 -11.01
C ARG A 158 -5.94 7.26 -10.14
N LYS A 159 -5.39 6.24 -9.47
CA LYS A 159 -6.18 5.38 -8.58
C LYS A 159 -6.75 6.15 -7.38
N MET A 160 -6.00 7.08 -6.82
CA MET A 160 -6.51 7.95 -5.76
C MET A 160 -7.64 8.85 -6.27
N GLN A 161 -7.49 9.47 -7.44
CA GLN A 161 -8.53 10.29 -8.06
C GLN A 161 -9.81 9.49 -8.36
N GLU A 162 -9.68 8.27 -8.89
CA GLU A 162 -10.81 7.36 -9.12
C GLU A 162 -11.56 7.05 -7.81
N ASN A 163 -10.82 6.86 -6.71
CA ASN A 163 -11.42 6.60 -5.39
C ASN A 163 -12.13 7.83 -4.83
N GLU A 164 -11.54 9.02 -4.97
CA GLU A 164 -12.15 10.30 -4.55
C GLU A 164 -13.45 10.59 -5.32
N GLN A 165 -13.45 10.39 -6.64
CA GLN A 165 -14.66 10.58 -7.46
C GLN A 165 -15.78 9.62 -7.07
N LYS A 166 -15.45 8.35 -6.79
CA LYS A 166 -16.44 7.37 -6.31
C LYS A 166 -17.04 7.79 -4.97
N GLN A 167 -16.21 8.30 -4.07
CA GLN A 167 -16.66 8.78 -2.77
C GLN A 167 -17.58 10.00 -2.91
N GLN A 168 -17.21 10.99 -3.72
CA GLN A 168 -18.06 12.15 -3.99
C GLN A 168 -19.41 11.77 -4.63
N GLY A 169 -19.40 10.82 -5.56
CA GLY A 169 -20.63 10.31 -6.18
C GLY A 169 -21.52 9.55 -5.20
N GLN A 170 -20.93 8.85 -4.22
CA GLN A 170 -21.67 8.18 -3.15
C GLN A 170 -22.27 9.21 -2.18
N ASP A 171 -21.49 10.19 -1.74
CA ASP A 171 -21.97 11.28 -0.86
C ASP A 171 -23.07 12.14 -1.50
N GLN A 172 -23.08 12.26 -2.83
CA GLN A 172 -24.17 12.94 -3.56
C GLN A 172 -25.46 12.11 -3.56
N LYS A 173 -25.36 10.78 -3.75
CA LYS A 173 -26.53 9.89 -3.70
C LYS A 173 -27.13 9.82 -2.31
N ASP A 174 -26.28 9.75 -1.27
CA ASP A 174 -26.74 9.68 0.12
C ASP A 174 -27.49 10.98 0.50
N ARG A 175 -26.97 12.15 0.11
CA ARG A 175 -27.68 13.44 0.28
C ARG A 175 -29.01 13.51 -0.49
N GLN A 176 -29.07 12.98 -1.70
CA GLN A 176 -30.33 12.95 -2.46
C GLN A 176 -31.39 12.07 -1.78
N GLN A 177 -30.98 10.94 -1.18
CA GLN A 177 -31.90 10.08 -0.42
C GLN A 177 -32.40 10.75 0.86
N GLU A 178 -31.52 11.46 1.59
CA GLU A 178 -31.91 12.25 2.76
C GLU A 178 -32.92 13.34 2.38
N GLU A 179 -32.67 14.10 1.30
CA GLU A 179 -33.60 15.12 0.83
C GLU A 179 -34.97 14.55 0.37
N GLU A 180 -34.99 13.35 -0.20
CA GLU A 180 -36.24 12.66 -0.56
C GLU A 180 -37.00 12.16 0.67
N GLN A 181 -36.30 11.67 1.70
CA GLN A 181 -36.91 11.29 2.98
C GLN A 181 -37.53 12.49 3.67
N ASP A 182 -36.81 13.60 3.80
CA ASP A 182 -37.30 14.83 4.40
C ASP A 182 -38.57 15.34 3.69
N LYS A 183 -38.57 15.35 2.34
CA LYS A 183 -39.74 15.74 1.56
C LYS A 183 -40.94 14.82 1.78
N ASN A 184 -40.72 13.52 1.96
CA ASN A 184 -41.79 12.56 2.22
C ASN A 184 -42.36 12.70 3.64
N GLU A 185 -41.52 12.91 4.65
CA GLU A 185 -41.97 13.20 6.02
C GLU A 185 -42.79 14.49 6.08
N GLN A 186 -42.35 15.53 5.37
CA GLN A 186 -43.05 16.81 5.31
C GLN A 186 -44.44 16.67 4.66
N ARG A 187 -44.55 15.90 3.57
CA ARG A 187 -45.85 15.58 2.95
C ARG A 187 -46.77 14.79 3.89
N GLN A 188 -46.26 13.80 4.60
CA GLN A 188 -47.07 13.05 5.58
C GLN A 188 -47.55 13.93 6.73
N SER A 189 -46.76 14.92 7.14
CA SER A 189 -47.16 15.87 8.17
C SER A 189 -48.24 16.86 7.71
N ASP A 190 -48.22 17.27 6.44
CA ASP A 190 -49.24 18.13 5.84
C ASP A 190 -50.56 17.38 5.56
N ASP A 191 -50.51 16.12 5.15
CA ASP A 191 -51.70 15.26 4.98
C ASP A 191 -52.40 14.98 6.33
N ASN A 192 -51.64 14.77 7.41
CA ASN A 192 -52.23 14.58 8.74
C ASN A 192 -52.92 15.86 9.26
N LYS A 193 -52.38 17.05 8.99
CA LYS A 193 -53.03 18.32 9.37
C LYS A 193 -54.32 18.58 8.60
N SER A 194 -54.33 18.29 7.30
CA SER A 194 -55.51 18.49 6.46
C SER A 194 -56.62 17.46 6.75
N GLY A 195 -56.26 16.25 7.18
CA GLY A 195 -57.21 15.26 7.70
C GLY A 195 -57.85 15.64 9.04
N GLU A 196 -57.10 16.28 9.94
CA GLU A 196 -57.65 16.78 11.22
C GLU A 196 -58.58 17.99 11.04
N GLU A 197 -58.30 18.88 10.09
CA GLU A 197 -59.20 20.02 9.77
C GLU A 197 -60.54 19.57 9.18
N GLN A 198 -60.57 18.54 8.32
CA GLN A 198 -61.84 17.99 7.79
C GLN A 198 -62.67 17.26 8.87
N ASN A 199 -62.03 16.71 9.90
CA ASN A 199 -62.73 16.02 10.99
C ASN A 199 -63.33 17.01 12.01
N GLN A 200 -62.76 18.22 12.15
CA GLN A 200 -63.34 19.29 12.97
C GLN A 200 -64.52 20.01 12.28
N GLU A 201 -64.54 20.07 10.95
CA GLU A 201 -65.66 20.65 10.20
C GLU A 201 -66.90 19.73 10.22
N SER A 202 -66.71 18.41 10.30
CA SER A 202 -67.79 17.42 10.38
C SER A 202 -68.48 17.32 11.76
N GLN A 203 -67.97 18.00 12.80
CA GLN A 203 -68.58 18.02 14.14
C GLN A 203 -69.37 19.30 14.47
N LYS A 204 -69.46 20.27 13.55
CA LYS A 204 -70.19 21.54 13.80
C LYS A 204 -71.68 21.55 13.43
N ASP A 205 -72.22 20.50 12.82
CA ASP A 205 -73.60 20.47 12.30
C ASP A 205 -74.63 19.70 13.16
N LYS A 206 -74.43 19.58 14.47
CA LYS A 206 -75.49 19.11 15.39
C LYS A 206 -75.66 20.00 16.61
N GLN A 207 -76.22 21.19 16.44
CA GLN A 207 -76.92 21.91 17.51
C GLN A 207 -78.15 22.62 16.96
N ASP A 208 -79.33 22.12 17.32
CA ASP A 208 -80.59 22.85 17.31
C ASP A 208 -81.13 22.90 18.77
N PRO A 209 -81.71 24.01 19.26
CA PRO A 209 -81.94 24.24 20.68
C PRO A 209 -83.39 24.03 21.17
N ARG A 210 -83.53 23.18 22.22
CA ARG A 210 -84.44 23.27 23.41
C ARG A 210 -85.98 23.16 23.23
N PRO A 211 -86.80 23.04 24.32
CA PRO A 211 -86.61 22.46 25.68
C PRO A 211 -87.82 21.57 26.15
N GLU A 212 -87.71 20.75 27.21
CA GLU A 212 -88.37 20.84 28.55
C GLU A 212 -88.70 19.38 28.97
N SER A 213 -88.75 18.92 30.22
CA SER A 213 -88.50 19.47 31.57
C SER A 213 -88.35 18.30 32.56
N THR A 214 -87.63 18.52 33.68
CA THR A 214 -87.71 17.86 35.02
C THR A 214 -87.45 16.33 35.16
N ARG A 215 -86.77 15.76 36.18
CA ARG A 215 -86.08 16.21 37.42
C ARG A 215 -85.49 14.95 38.13
N LYS A 216 -84.26 15.05 38.67
CA LYS A 216 -83.57 14.20 39.71
C LYS A 216 -83.20 12.75 39.29
N GLU A 217 -82.09 12.12 39.73
CA GLU A 217 -81.30 12.23 40.96
C GLU A 217 -79.86 11.64 40.80
N ASN A 218 -78.98 11.99 41.76
CA ASN A 218 -77.54 11.73 41.87
C ASN A 218 -77.10 10.25 42.00
N LYS A 219 -75.86 9.93 41.56
CA LYS A 219 -74.74 9.52 42.45
C LYS A 219 -73.39 9.27 41.74
N ASP A 220 -72.44 10.15 42.10
CA ASP A 220 -71.00 9.99 42.36
C ASP A 220 -70.21 8.72 41.98
N LYS A 221 -69.11 8.94 41.23
CA LYS A 221 -67.67 8.72 41.60
C LYS A 221 -66.81 8.93 40.32
N LYS A 222 -66.04 10.02 40.10
CA LYS A 222 -64.70 10.39 40.64
C LYS A 222 -63.80 9.17 40.85
N GLU A 223 -62.69 8.99 40.11
CA GLU A 223 -61.40 9.72 40.10
C GLU A 223 -60.53 9.09 38.97
N ASN A 224 -59.54 9.69 38.30
CA ASN A 224 -58.82 10.94 38.45
C ASN A 224 -58.11 11.25 37.10
N ASN A 225 -58.11 12.52 36.68
CA ASN A 225 -57.18 13.07 35.69
C ASN A 225 -55.85 13.43 36.39
N GLN A 226 -54.77 13.63 35.62
CA GLN A 226 -54.00 14.90 35.54
C GLN A 226 -52.68 14.65 34.80
N ASP A 227 -52.53 15.23 33.60
CA ASP A 227 -51.97 16.58 33.29
C ASP A 227 -50.45 16.49 33.12
N GLN A 228 -49.90 16.64 31.90
CA GLN A 228 -49.67 17.84 31.07
C GLN A 228 -48.20 18.32 31.18
N SER A 229 -47.54 18.34 30.01
CA SER A 229 -46.54 19.31 29.53
C SER A 229 -45.53 19.95 30.50
N ASP A 230 -44.22 19.79 30.26
CA ASP A 230 -43.43 20.74 29.42
C ASP A 230 -41.90 20.48 29.46
N LYS A 231 -41.31 20.61 28.26
CA LYS A 231 -39.99 21.12 27.83
C LYS A 231 -38.69 21.00 28.67
N ASP A 232 -37.66 20.58 27.94
CA ASP A 232 -36.28 21.10 27.89
C ASP A 232 -35.58 21.52 29.19
N LYS A 233 -34.60 20.70 29.60
CA LYS A 233 -33.19 21.07 29.91
C LYS A 233 -32.51 19.99 30.77
N GLN A 234 -31.64 19.18 30.17
CA GLN A 234 -30.29 18.92 30.70
C GLN A 234 -29.42 18.16 29.68
N LYS A 235 -28.80 18.94 28.78
CA LYS A 235 -27.40 18.73 28.40
C LYS A 235 -26.57 19.11 29.63
N ASP A 236 -25.73 18.21 30.12
CA ASP A 236 -24.27 18.34 30.10
C ASP A 236 -23.56 17.46 31.17
N GLN A 237 -22.48 16.83 30.69
CA GLN A 237 -21.34 16.21 31.41
C GLN A 237 -21.55 14.79 31.98
N ARG A 238 -20.66 13.81 31.75
CA ARG A 238 -19.29 13.76 31.17
C ARG A 238 -18.97 12.24 30.99
N SER A 239 -18.59 11.72 29.81
CA SER A 239 -17.28 11.72 29.12
C SER A 239 -16.24 10.72 29.65
N GLU A 240 -15.56 10.07 28.68
CA GLU A 240 -14.30 9.29 28.69
C GLU A 240 -14.52 7.78 28.43
N GLN A 241 -14.08 7.14 27.32
CA GLN A 241 -13.08 7.44 26.29
C GLN A 241 -13.57 7.00 24.89
N GLN A 242 -13.61 7.94 23.94
CA GLN A 242 -13.39 7.64 22.53
C GLN A 242 -12.31 8.60 22.05
N GLN A 243 -11.13 8.05 21.73
CA GLN A 243 -10.22 8.68 20.79
C GLN A 243 -10.91 8.69 19.43
N PRO A 244 -10.86 9.79 18.65
CA PRO A 244 -11.36 9.78 17.29
C PRO A 244 -10.40 8.96 16.43
N GLN A 245 -10.81 7.73 16.05
CA GLN A 245 -10.17 7.07 14.92
C GLN A 245 -10.55 7.86 13.66
N SER A 246 -9.52 8.48 13.12
CA SER A 246 -9.43 9.13 11.82
C SER A 246 -10.12 8.34 10.71
N GLN A 247 -10.81 9.10 9.85
CA GLN A 247 -11.32 8.75 8.52
C GLN A 247 -10.68 7.48 7.94
N ASP A 248 -11.46 6.41 7.86
CA ASP A 248 -11.12 5.21 7.10
C ASP A 248 -10.99 5.59 5.63
N GLN A 249 -9.75 5.86 5.22
CA GLN A 249 -9.32 5.63 3.85
C GLN A 249 -9.71 4.18 3.55
N LYS A 250 -10.63 3.96 2.60
CA LYS A 250 -10.83 2.63 2.01
C LYS A 250 -9.51 2.22 1.36
N GLN A 251 -8.66 1.58 2.15
CA GLN A 251 -7.40 1.00 1.72
C GLN A 251 -7.74 -0.11 0.72
N MET A 252 -7.05 -0.10 -0.41
CA MET A 252 -7.14 -1.17 -1.39
C MET A 252 -6.86 -2.50 -0.68
N THR A 253 -7.72 -3.50 -0.91
CA THR A 253 -7.49 -4.81 -0.30
C THR A 253 -6.16 -5.37 -0.83
N LYS A 254 -5.46 -6.13 0.00
CA LYS A 254 -4.21 -6.77 -0.40
C LYS A 254 -4.40 -7.56 -1.68
N GLU A 255 -5.49 -8.33 -1.80
CA GLU A 255 -5.80 -9.12 -3.00
C GLU A 255 -6.06 -8.26 -4.26
N GLU A 256 -6.59 -7.05 -4.09
CA GLU A 256 -6.71 -6.11 -5.20
C GLU A 256 -5.35 -5.58 -5.63
N ALA A 257 -4.50 -5.16 -4.68
CA ALA A 257 -3.17 -4.65 -4.98
C ALA A 257 -2.26 -5.74 -5.61
N ASP A 258 -2.40 -6.98 -5.15
CA ASP A 258 -1.72 -8.17 -5.67
C ASP A 258 -2.09 -8.44 -7.14
N ARG A 259 -3.39 -8.55 -7.45
CA ARG A 259 -3.89 -8.83 -8.81
C ARG A 259 -3.48 -7.75 -9.80
N LEU A 260 -3.47 -6.51 -9.35
CA LEU A 260 -3.13 -5.35 -10.17
C LEU A 260 -1.65 -5.32 -10.54
N LEU A 261 -0.77 -5.64 -9.58
CA LEU A 261 0.67 -5.71 -9.81
C LEU A 261 1.09 -6.93 -10.62
N GLU A 262 0.35 -8.04 -10.53
CA GLU A 262 0.56 -9.20 -11.39
C GLU A 262 0.22 -8.88 -12.85
N ALA A 263 -0.89 -8.17 -13.09
CA ALA A 263 -1.24 -7.66 -14.41
C ALA A 263 -0.18 -6.71 -14.98
N LEU A 264 0.45 -5.88 -14.13
CA LEU A 264 1.52 -4.97 -14.52
C LEU A 264 2.84 -5.70 -14.81
N ASN A 265 3.27 -6.64 -13.96
CA ASN A 265 4.45 -7.47 -14.23
C ASN A 265 4.31 -8.21 -15.56
N HIS A 266 3.10 -8.64 -15.91
CA HIS A 266 2.84 -9.29 -17.19
C HIS A 266 2.95 -8.30 -18.36
N ALA A 267 2.32 -7.13 -18.26
CA ALA A 267 2.39 -6.09 -19.29
C ALA A 267 3.82 -5.55 -19.48
N GLU A 268 4.58 -5.42 -18.39
CA GLU A 268 5.98 -4.99 -18.40
C GLU A 268 6.89 -6.07 -18.99
N LYS A 269 6.68 -7.34 -18.64
CA LYS A 269 7.43 -8.47 -19.23
C LYS A 269 7.20 -8.56 -20.73
N GLU A 270 5.97 -8.43 -21.20
CA GLU A 270 5.63 -8.35 -22.63
C GLU A 270 6.32 -7.16 -23.30
N THR A 271 6.28 -5.98 -22.68
CA THR A 271 6.94 -4.76 -23.21
C THR A 271 8.47 -4.92 -23.26
N ARG A 272 9.07 -5.56 -22.25
CA ARG A 272 10.51 -5.84 -22.20
C ARG A 272 10.92 -6.86 -23.26
N LEU A 273 10.13 -7.92 -23.48
CA LEU A 273 10.35 -8.89 -24.55
C LEU A 273 10.25 -8.22 -25.93
N MET A 274 9.22 -7.39 -26.16
CA MET A 274 9.06 -6.63 -27.40
C MET A 274 10.23 -5.68 -27.67
N LYS A 275 10.75 -4.99 -26.64
CA LYS A 275 11.94 -4.12 -26.78
C LYS A 275 13.22 -4.89 -27.06
N ARG A 276 13.39 -6.07 -26.43
CA ARG A 276 14.54 -6.96 -26.67
C ARG A 276 14.53 -7.51 -28.09
N ASP A 277 13.37 -7.91 -28.59
CA ASP A 277 13.20 -8.41 -29.96
C ASP A 277 13.39 -7.29 -30.99
N ALA A 278 12.94 -6.06 -30.70
CA ALA A 278 13.19 -4.88 -31.53
C ALA A 278 14.70 -4.54 -31.63
N GLN A 279 15.46 -4.70 -30.55
CA GLN A 279 16.92 -4.53 -30.55
C GLN A 279 17.64 -5.64 -31.35
N HIS A 280 17.17 -6.88 -31.26
CA HIS A 280 17.68 -7.99 -32.09
C HIS A 280 17.40 -7.81 -33.59
N LEU A 281 16.26 -7.20 -33.95
CA LEU A 281 15.93 -6.85 -35.34
C LEU A 281 16.76 -5.68 -35.88
N GLN A 282 17.14 -4.70 -35.03
CA GLN A 282 18.06 -3.61 -35.38
C GLN A 282 19.50 -4.08 -35.63
N HIS A 283 19.92 -5.21 -35.04
CA HIS A 283 21.24 -5.81 -35.25
C HIS A 283 21.31 -6.80 -36.41
N ARG A 284 20.19 -7.05 -37.12
CA ARG A 284 20.14 -7.92 -38.32
C ARG A 284 20.24 -7.11 -39.62
N SER A 285 21.24 -6.24 -39.70
CA SER A 285 21.86 -5.75 -40.94
C SER A 285 23.19 -5.14 -40.50
N VAL A 286 24.38 -5.57 -40.91
CA VAL A 286 24.83 -5.81 -42.28
C VAL A 286 25.95 -6.86 -42.20
N GLU A 287 25.72 -8.06 -42.76
CA GLU A 287 26.83 -8.88 -43.26
C GLU A 287 27.40 -8.15 -44.47
N LYS A 288 28.62 -7.63 -44.36
CA LYS A 288 29.44 -7.32 -45.53
C LYS A 288 30.76 -8.04 -45.36
N ASP A 289 30.88 -9.09 -46.16
CA ASP A 289 32.13 -9.72 -46.57
C ASP A 289 33.10 -8.67 -47.09
N TRP A 290 34.15 -8.42 -46.32
CA TRP A 290 35.54 -8.27 -46.75
C TRP A 290 36.46 -8.34 -45.52
#